data_AF-A0A5W1Z8C7-F1
#
_entry.id   AF-A0A5W1Z8C7-F1
#
_cell.length_a   1.000
_cell.length_b   1.000
_cell.length_c   1.000
_cell.angle_alpha   90.00
_cell.angle_beta   90.00
_cell.angle_gamma   90.00
#
_symmetry.space_group_name_H-M   'P 1'
#
loop_
_entity.id
_entity.type
_entity.pdbx_description
1 polymer ?
#
loop_
_entity_poly.entity_id
_entity_poly.type
_entity_poly.pdbx_seq_one_letter_code
_entity_poly.pdbx_strand_id
1 'polypeptide(L)'
;MVGTTEVNKYSSGFAFSGNGNVQLNIHTNSPEEAIYLNRLTNKDLLGNFSLNVTNDIGDAIVMPGHTAVNLVNATITGTSGTGAGFRLESTDKSNVSLGNNTITGISKTGSGIQLIGNNITLSNGTLNGTTTSGNGSGVVLTGGSNYTLDGVSVTGTAADGSGIAVNG
;
A
#
# COMPACT_ATOMS: atom_id res chain seq x y z
N MET A 1 1.48 -4.93 -25.07
CA MET A 1 0.89 -3.59 -25.13
C MET A 1 1.62 -2.74 -24.12
N VAL A 2 2.25 -1.66 -24.56
CA VAL A 2 3.15 -0.80 -23.77
C VAL A 2 2.28 0.21 -23.00
N GLY A 3 2.50 0.32 -21.69
CA GLY A 3 1.73 1.22 -20.82
C GLY A 3 1.80 2.67 -21.28
N THR A 4 0.69 3.39 -21.20
CA THR A 4 0.64 4.81 -21.49
C THR A 4 1.02 5.60 -20.24
N THR A 5 2.08 6.43 -20.36
CA THR A 5 2.41 7.45 -19.36
C THR A 5 1.62 8.71 -19.67
N GLU A 6 0.47 8.91 -19.02
CA GLU A 6 -0.08 10.26 -18.89
C GLU A 6 0.70 10.98 -17.79
N VAL A 7 1.56 11.90 -18.21
CA VAL A 7 2.37 12.73 -17.31
C VAL A 7 1.49 13.85 -16.76
N ASN A 8 0.72 13.55 -15.71
CA ASN A 8 0.28 14.60 -14.81
C ASN A 8 1.50 14.96 -13.93
N LYS A 9 1.75 16.26 -13.67
CA LYS A 9 2.97 16.76 -13.02
C LYS A 9 3.22 16.17 -11.61
N TYR A 10 2.23 15.47 -11.07
CA TYR A 10 2.24 14.82 -9.76
C TYR A 10 2.03 13.31 -9.83
N SER A 11 2.20 12.63 -10.97
CA SER A 11 1.98 11.19 -11.08
C SER A 11 3.20 10.45 -11.62
N SER A 12 4.03 9.91 -10.73
CA SER A 12 5.03 8.88 -11.01
C SER A 12 4.51 7.52 -10.59
N GLY A 13 4.53 6.54 -11.51
CA GLY A 13 4.17 5.16 -11.21
C GLY A 13 3.57 4.40 -12.39
N PHE A 14 2.70 3.43 -12.10
CA PHE A 14 2.27 2.42 -13.08
C PHE A 14 0.76 2.42 -13.33
N ALA A 15 0.38 2.15 -14.58
CA ALA A 15 -0.99 1.88 -14.99
C ALA A 15 -1.00 0.64 -15.89
N PHE A 16 -1.78 -0.37 -15.50
CA PHE A 16 -1.87 -1.65 -16.19
C PHE A 16 -3.25 -1.84 -16.81
N SER A 17 -3.28 -2.37 -18.02
CA SER A 17 -4.50 -2.67 -18.76
C SER A 17 -4.36 -3.91 -19.65
N GLY A 18 -5.49 -4.44 -20.09
CA GLY A 18 -5.57 -5.61 -20.96
C GLY A 18 -5.91 -6.91 -20.22
N ASN A 19 -5.73 -8.04 -20.88
CA ASN A 19 -6.22 -9.34 -20.40
C ASN A 19 -5.13 -10.23 -19.78
N GLY A 20 -3.87 -9.80 -19.83
CA GLY A 20 -2.75 -10.53 -19.27
C GLY A 20 -2.64 -10.37 -17.76
N ASN A 21 -1.91 -11.27 -17.11
CA ASN A 21 -1.53 -11.12 -15.71
C ASN A 21 -0.27 -10.25 -15.62
N VAL A 22 -0.18 -9.44 -14.57
CA VAL A 22 0.98 -8.59 -14.27
C VAL A 22 1.53 -8.95 -12.89
N GLN A 23 2.82 -9.24 -12.84
CA GLN A 23 3.54 -9.45 -11.59
C GLN A 23 4.79 -8.59 -11.56
N LEU A 24 4.98 -7.86 -10.46
CA LEU A 24 6.21 -7.15 -10.14
C LEU A 24 6.83 -7.76 -8.88
N ASN A 25 8.10 -8.16 -8.98
CA ASN A 25 8.88 -8.66 -7.85
C ASN A 25 10.13 -7.78 -7.72
N ILE A 26 10.24 -7.07 -6.61
CA ILE A 26 11.33 -6.10 -6.36
C ILE A 26 11.99 -6.45 -5.03
N HIS A 27 13.32 -6.50 -5.03
CA HIS A 27 14.11 -6.72 -3.84
C HIS A 27 15.26 -5.71 -3.82
N THR A 28 15.39 -4.98 -2.72
CA THR A 28 16.46 -4.00 -2.53
C THR A 28 17.02 -4.09 -1.11
N ASN A 29 18.21 -3.52 -0.95
CA ASN A 29 18.87 -3.35 0.34
C ASN A 29 19.24 -1.86 0.46
N SER A 30 18.22 -1.02 0.69
CA SER A 30 18.33 0.45 0.69
C SER A 30 17.85 1.02 2.01
N PRO A 31 18.53 2.02 2.61
CA PRO A 31 18.01 2.72 3.78
C PRO A 31 16.77 3.57 3.46
N GLU A 32 16.52 3.86 2.18
CA GLU A 32 15.35 4.57 1.66
C GLU A 32 14.23 3.58 1.29
N GLU A 33 13.21 4.01 0.55
CA GLU A 33 12.13 3.17 0.05
C GLU A 33 12.56 2.27 -1.12
N ALA A 34 12.01 1.06 -1.25
CA ALA A 34 12.22 0.23 -2.44
C ALA A 34 11.33 0.67 -3.62
N ILE A 35 10.08 1.02 -3.33
CA ILE A 35 9.17 1.65 -4.28
C ILE A 35 8.67 2.96 -3.69
N TYR A 36 8.84 4.02 -4.47
CA TYR A 36 8.28 5.33 -4.21
C TYR A 36 7.48 5.80 -5.43
N LEU A 37 6.15 5.75 -5.34
CA LEU A 37 5.24 6.10 -6.43
C LEU A 37 3.97 6.73 -5.89
N ASN A 38 3.34 7.62 -6.64
CA ASN A 38 2.06 8.21 -6.26
C ASN A 38 0.97 7.95 -7.30
N ARG A 39 1.23 7.07 -8.27
CA ARG A 39 0.22 6.50 -9.17
C ARG A 39 0.36 4.99 -9.28
N LEU A 40 -0.70 4.27 -8.96
CA LEU A 40 -0.77 2.84 -9.21
C LEU A 40 -2.20 2.44 -9.54
N THR A 41 -2.41 1.87 -10.72
CA THR A 41 -3.74 1.37 -11.09
C THR A 41 -3.72 0.14 -11.98
N ASN A 42 -4.66 -0.76 -11.72
CA ASN A 42 -4.95 -1.93 -12.55
C ASN A 42 -6.45 -1.99 -12.92
N LYS A 43 -7.18 -0.88 -12.83
CA LYS A 43 -8.64 -0.86 -13.04
C LYS A 43 -9.08 -1.35 -14.43
N ASP A 44 -8.20 -1.20 -15.42
CA ASP A 44 -8.43 -1.60 -16.80
C ASP A 44 -7.73 -2.93 -17.14
N LEU A 45 -7.17 -3.61 -16.13
CA LEU A 45 -6.58 -4.94 -16.24
C LEU A 45 -7.64 -5.98 -15.87
N LEU A 46 -8.00 -6.82 -16.84
CA LEU A 46 -8.91 -7.94 -16.64
C LEU A 46 -8.22 -9.18 -16.07
N GLY A 47 -6.89 -9.27 -16.22
CA GLY A 47 -6.06 -10.27 -15.58
C GLY A 47 -5.68 -9.90 -14.14
N ASN A 48 -4.93 -10.78 -13.49
CA ASN A 48 -4.51 -10.60 -12.11
C ASN A 48 -3.34 -9.61 -12.00
N PHE A 49 -3.33 -8.81 -10.95
CA PHE A 49 -2.18 -7.96 -10.59
C PHE A 49 -1.60 -8.39 -9.25
N SER A 50 -0.29 -8.64 -9.22
CA SER A 50 0.45 -8.87 -7.97
C SER A 50 1.72 -8.01 -7.87
N LEU A 51 1.96 -7.44 -6.70
CA LEU A 51 3.14 -6.66 -6.38
C LEU A 51 3.80 -7.22 -5.12
N ASN A 52 5.03 -7.73 -5.25
CA ASN A 52 5.82 -8.23 -4.12
C ASN A 52 7.10 -7.40 -4.02
N VAL A 53 7.30 -6.77 -2.86
CA VAL A 53 8.44 -5.87 -2.62
C VAL A 53 9.10 -6.22 -1.31
N THR A 54 10.42 -6.36 -1.33
CA THR A 54 11.25 -6.53 -0.15
C THR A 54 12.30 -5.43 -0.11
N ASN A 55 12.41 -4.75 1.02
CA ASN A 55 13.52 -3.87 1.34
C ASN A 55 14.15 -4.31 2.66
N ASP A 56 15.42 -4.72 2.61
CA ASP A 56 16.09 -5.28 3.79
C ASP A 56 16.32 -4.24 4.90
N ILE A 57 16.35 -2.95 4.56
CA ILE A 57 16.61 -1.85 5.49
C ILE A 57 15.40 -0.91 5.59
N GLY A 58 15.09 -0.09 4.59
CA GLY A 58 14.06 0.95 4.67
C GLY A 58 12.63 0.45 4.44
N ASP A 59 11.72 1.36 4.09
CA ASP A 59 10.35 1.01 3.71
C ASP A 59 10.31 0.16 2.43
N ALA A 60 9.34 -0.75 2.31
CA ALA A 60 9.17 -1.51 1.09
C ALA A 60 8.37 -0.72 0.04
N ILE A 61 7.13 -0.34 0.36
CA ILE A 61 6.24 0.36 -0.57
C ILE A 61 5.77 1.65 0.07
N VAL A 62 6.07 2.78 -0.56
CA VAL A 62 5.62 4.10 -0.13
C VAL A 62 4.86 4.79 -1.25
N MET A 63 3.64 5.20 -0.92
CA MET A 63 2.79 6.02 -1.75
C MET A 63 2.57 7.37 -1.06
N PRO A 64 3.44 8.36 -1.32
CA PRO A 64 3.40 9.66 -0.65
C PRO A 64 2.25 10.50 -1.19
N GLY A 65 1.79 11.48 -0.40
CA GLY A 65 0.66 12.36 -0.69
C GLY A 65 0.51 12.87 -2.14
N HIS A 66 -0.69 13.38 -2.47
CA HIS A 66 -1.13 13.60 -3.86
C HIS A 66 -1.15 12.28 -4.67
N THR A 67 -1.76 11.23 -4.10
CA THR A 67 -1.82 9.89 -4.71
C THR A 67 -3.04 9.68 -5.60
N ALA A 68 -2.84 8.99 -6.73
CA ALA A 68 -3.87 8.41 -7.56
C ALA A 68 -3.71 6.87 -7.60
N VAL A 69 -4.23 6.20 -6.57
CA VAL A 69 -4.07 4.75 -6.37
C VAL A 69 -5.42 4.08 -6.49
N ASN A 70 -5.63 3.32 -7.57
CA ASN A 70 -6.92 2.71 -7.91
C ASN A 70 -6.70 1.24 -8.24
N LEU A 71 -6.82 0.40 -7.23
CA LEU A 71 -6.51 -1.02 -7.26
C LEU A 71 -7.77 -1.85 -7.08
N VAL A 72 -7.93 -2.87 -7.92
CA VAL A 72 -9.02 -3.82 -7.85
C VAL A 72 -8.52 -5.26 -7.97
N ASN A 73 -8.98 -6.16 -7.10
CA ASN A 73 -8.60 -7.58 -7.14
C ASN A 73 -7.07 -7.82 -7.13
N ALA A 74 -6.31 -6.94 -6.49
CA ALA A 74 -4.85 -7.01 -6.46
C ALA A 74 -4.34 -7.74 -5.21
N THR A 75 -3.18 -8.39 -5.35
CA THR A 75 -2.40 -8.92 -4.22
C THR A 75 -1.13 -8.11 -4.06
N ILE A 76 -0.97 -7.45 -2.92
CA ILE A 76 0.20 -6.60 -2.64
C ILE A 76 0.88 -7.12 -1.38
N THR A 77 2.18 -7.34 -1.45
CA THR A 77 3.02 -7.71 -0.31
C THR A 77 4.23 -6.78 -0.25
N GLY A 78 4.39 -6.08 0.86
CA GLY A 78 5.58 -5.29 1.16
C GLY A 78 6.27 -5.79 2.43
N THR A 79 7.57 -6.06 2.37
CA THR A 79 8.40 -6.54 3.49
C THR A 79 9.55 -5.58 3.73
N SER A 80 9.61 -4.94 4.90
CA SER A 80 10.62 -3.95 5.26
C SER A 80 11.47 -4.34 6.47
N GLY A 81 12.68 -3.79 6.54
CA GLY A 81 13.53 -3.88 7.73
C GLY A 81 13.07 -2.94 8.85
N THR A 82 13.15 -1.64 8.62
CA THR A 82 12.97 -0.60 9.65
C THR A 82 11.78 0.30 9.37
N GLY A 83 11.43 0.50 8.11
CA GLY A 83 10.26 1.29 7.68
C GLY A 83 8.97 0.47 7.66
N ALA A 84 7.94 1.00 7.02
CA ALA A 84 6.68 0.30 6.80
C ALA A 84 6.78 -0.75 5.69
N GLY A 85 6.05 -1.86 5.84
CA GLY A 85 5.89 -2.83 4.76
C GLY A 85 5.05 -2.22 3.63
N PHE A 86 3.96 -1.56 3.98
CA PHE A 86 3.14 -0.78 3.05
C PHE A 86 2.72 0.54 3.70
N ARG A 87 3.08 1.67 3.08
CA ARG A 87 2.68 3.00 3.52
C ARG A 87 1.98 3.74 2.38
N LEU A 88 0.75 4.18 2.65
CA LEU A 88 -0.01 5.05 1.76
C LEU A 88 -0.45 6.27 2.54
N GLU A 89 -0.06 7.43 2.03
CA GLU A 89 -0.38 8.73 2.56
C GLU A 89 -1.18 9.50 1.52
N SER A 90 -2.30 10.07 1.94
CA SER A 90 -3.21 10.79 1.05
C SER A 90 -3.56 12.17 1.60
N THR A 91 -3.79 13.09 0.67
CA THR A 91 -4.19 14.48 0.95
C THR A 91 -5.58 14.76 0.37
N ASP A 92 -6.06 15.99 0.55
CA ASP A 92 -7.29 16.49 -0.08
C ASP A 92 -7.26 16.42 -1.62
N LYS A 93 -6.07 16.38 -2.24
CA LYS A 93 -5.88 16.20 -3.69
C LYS A 93 -5.75 14.75 -4.14
N SER A 94 -5.77 13.81 -3.21
CA SER A 94 -5.61 12.39 -3.51
C SER A 94 -6.93 11.74 -3.88
N ASN A 95 -6.86 10.68 -4.69
CA ASN A 95 -7.97 9.80 -5.03
C ASN A 95 -7.51 8.35 -4.88
N VAL A 96 -7.92 7.71 -3.78
CA VAL A 96 -7.50 6.36 -3.41
C VAL A 96 -8.71 5.44 -3.30
N SER A 97 -8.76 4.43 -4.16
CA SER A 97 -9.78 3.40 -4.17
C SER A 97 -9.14 2.02 -4.19
N LEU A 98 -9.40 1.23 -3.16
CA LEU A 98 -8.84 -0.11 -2.95
C LEU A 98 -9.98 -1.12 -2.82
N GLY A 99 -10.45 -1.66 -3.94
CA GLY A 99 -11.56 -2.62 -3.99
C GLY A 99 -11.10 -4.09 -4.06
N ASN A 100 -11.57 -4.93 -3.13
CA ASN A 100 -11.31 -6.38 -3.10
C ASN A 100 -9.82 -6.73 -3.22
N ASN A 101 -8.95 -5.95 -2.59
CA ASN A 101 -7.51 -6.20 -2.58
C ASN A 101 -7.11 -7.01 -1.35
N THR A 102 -6.06 -7.82 -1.48
CA THR A 102 -5.31 -8.37 -0.36
C THR A 102 -3.99 -7.61 -0.23
N ILE A 103 -3.85 -6.82 0.84
CA ILE A 103 -2.64 -6.05 1.12
C ILE A 103 -1.98 -6.63 2.38
N THR A 104 -0.74 -7.09 2.23
CA THR A 104 0.08 -7.62 3.31
C THR A 104 1.29 -6.73 3.50
N GLY A 105 1.47 -6.22 4.71
CA GLY A 105 2.62 -5.40 5.08
C GLY A 105 3.35 -6.04 6.25
N ILE A 106 4.62 -6.37 6.05
CA ILE A 106 5.48 -6.98 7.06
C ILE A 106 6.62 -6.01 7.32
N SER A 107 6.88 -5.70 8.57
CA SER A 107 8.04 -4.92 8.98
C SER A 107 8.76 -5.59 10.13
N LYS A 108 10.09 -5.49 10.16
CA LYS A 108 10.84 -5.96 11.32
C LYS A 108 10.69 -5.01 12.49
N THR A 109 10.88 -3.68 12.34
CA THR A 109 10.74 -2.72 13.45
C THR A 109 9.73 -1.60 13.25
N GLY A 110 9.37 -1.29 12.00
CA GLY A 110 8.35 -0.30 11.65
C GLY A 110 6.95 -0.89 11.68
N SER A 111 5.96 -0.19 11.13
CA SER A 111 4.60 -0.72 11.04
C SER A 111 4.44 -1.69 9.88
N GLY A 112 3.62 -2.73 10.02
CA GLY A 112 3.31 -3.59 8.87
C GLY A 112 2.63 -2.78 7.75
N ILE A 113 1.50 -2.16 8.07
CA ILE A 113 0.72 -1.31 7.16
C ILE A 113 0.46 0.05 7.80
N GLN A 114 0.55 1.12 7.01
CA GLN A 114 0.14 2.47 7.37
C GLN A 114 -0.75 3.05 6.26
N LEU A 115 -1.99 3.42 6.60
CA LEU A 115 -2.93 4.12 5.71
C LEU A 115 -3.36 5.43 6.36
N ILE A 116 -2.87 6.55 5.83
CA ILE A 116 -2.95 7.85 6.50
C ILE A 116 -3.57 8.88 5.54
N GLY A 117 -4.57 9.63 6.00
CA GLY A 117 -5.01 10.85 5.31
C GLY A 117 -6.47 10.88 4.85
N ASN A 118 -6.73 11.61 3.77
CA ASN A 118 -8.08 11.93 3.26
C ASN A 118 -8.42 11.16 1.97
N ASN A 119 -9.70 11.05 1.63
CA ASN A 119 -10.16 10.50 0.34
C ASN A 119 -9.65 9.07 0.06
N ILE A 120 -9.68 8.22 1.09
CA ILE A 120 -9.31 6.80 1.00
C ILE A 120 -10.58 5.97 1.13
N THR A 121 -10.88 5.14 0.13
CA THR A 121 -11.95 4.15 0.18
C THR A 121 -11.37 2.75 0.03
N LEU A 122 -11.58 1.90 1.03
CA LEU A 122 -11.31 0.47 0.97
C LEU A 122 -12.64 -0.26 1.00
N SER A 123 -12.84 -1.20 0.06
CA SER A 123 -14.06 -1.99 -0.01
C SER A 123 -13.76 -3.48 -0.17
N ASN A 124 -14.44 -4.34 0.61
CA ASN A 124 -14.43 -5.81 0.46
C ASN A 124 -13.04 -6.46 0.41
N GLY A 125 -12.02 -5.84 1.01
CA GLY A 125 -10.63 -6.28 0.95
C GLY A 125 -10.10 -6.87 2.25
N THR A 126 -8.80 -7.17 2.27
CA THR A 126 -8.09 -7.60 3.48
C THR A 126 -6.81 -6.80 3.66
N LEU A 127 -6.58 -6.33 4.88
CA LEU A 127 -5.32 -5.74 5.33
C LEU A 127 -4.68 -6.68 6.37
N ASN A 128 -3.47 -7.16 6.07
CA ASN A 128 -2.69 -8.03 6.96
C ASN A 128 -1.37 -7.35 7.32
N GLY A 129 -1.34 -6.68 8.46
CA GLY A 129 -0.14 -5.99 8.94
C GLY A 129 0.58 -6.77 10.03
N THR A 130 1.89 -6.93 9.91
CA THR A 130 2.74 -7.60 10.90
C THR A 130 3.98 -6.78 11.21
N THR A 131 4.25 -6.56 12.50
CA THR A 131 5.55 -6.10 13.01
C THR A 131 6.18 -7.18 13.87
N THR A 132 7.41 -7.61 13.54
CA THR A 132 8.03 -8.77 14.21
C THR A 132 8.93 -8.43 15.40
N SER A 133 9.28 -7.16 15.60
CA SER A 133 10.09 -6.69 16.73
C SER A 133 9.90 -5.20 17.01
N GLY A 134 10.20 -4.76 18.24
CA GLY A 134 10.09 -3.35 18.61
C GLY A 134 8.65 -2.85 18.63
N ASN A 135 8.51 -1.52 18.66
CA ASN A 135 7.26 -0.83 18.99
C ASN A 135 6.35 -0.53 17.79
N GLY A 136 6.70 -0.98 16.58
CA GLY A 136 5.87 -0.78 15.40
C GLY A 136 4.52 -1.49 15.53
N SER A 137 3.48 -0.91 14.95
CA SER A 137 2.13 -1.49 14.95
C SER A 137 1.90 -2.40 13.74
N GLY A 138 1.11 -3.46 13.88
CA GLY A 138 0.75 -4.32 12.76
C GLY A 138 0.06 -3.51 11.65
N VAL A 139 -1.05 -2.87 11.98
CA VAL A 139 -1.78 -1.95 11.08
C VAL A 139 -2.02 -0.62 11.77
N VAL A 140 -1.74 0.49 11.08
CA VAL A 140 -2.08 1.86 11.48
C VAL A 140 -3.03 2.46 10.46
N LEU A 141 -4.21 2.89 10.92
CA LEU A 141 -5.19 3.62 10.14
C LEU A 141 -5.36 5.00 10.77
N THR A 142 -4.94 6.05 10.07
CA THR A 142 -5.12 7.44 10.53
C THR A 142 -6.00 8.16 9.51
N GLY A 143 -7.29 8.19 9.79
CA GLY A 143 -8.29 8.75 8.89
C GLY A 143 -8.37 10.27 8.96
N GLY A 144 -8.68 10.89 7.82
CA GLY A 144 -9.12 12.28 7.72
C GLY A 144 -10.51 12.35 7.09
N SER A 145 -10.77 13.42 6.34
CA SER A 145 -12.02 13.60 5.59
C SER A 145 -12.17 12.54 4.49
N ASN A 146 -13.39 12.01 4.33
CA ASN A 146 -13.71 11.00 3.31
C ASN A 146 -12.83 9.73 3.39
N TYR A 147 -12.67 9.19 4.60
CA TYR A 147 -11.96 7.94 4.84
C TYR A 147 -12.99 6.83 5.15
N THR A 148 -13.05 5.81 4.31
CA THR A 148 -14.07 4.74 4.38
C THR A 148 -13.44 3.36 4.31
N LEU A 149 -13.78 2.53 5.29
CA LEU A 149 -13.54 1.09 5.28
C LEU A 149 -14.90 0.40 5.28
N ASP A 150 -15.23 -0.28 4.19
CA ASP A 150 -16.51 -1.00 4.03
C ASP A 150 -16.26 -2.47 3.68
N GLY A 151 -16.74 -3.39 4.50
CA GLY A 151 -16.52 -4.83 4.29
C GLY A 151 -15.04 -5.27 4.31
N VAL A 152 -14.15 -4.48 4.92
CA VAL A 152 -12.70 -4.78 4.98
C VAL A 152 -12.38 -5.64 6.20
N SER A 153 -11.67 -6.74 6.01
CA SER A 153 -11.04 -7.50 7.10
C SER A 153 -9.68 -6.89 7.44
N VAL A 154 -9.44 -6.59 8.71
CA VAL A 154 -8.16 -6.02 9.18
C VAL A 154 -7.57 -6.93 10.24
N THR A 155 -6.38 -7.45 9.96
CA THR A 155 -5.59 -8.24 10.89
C THR A 155 -4.27 -7.54 11.15
N GLY A 156 -3.97 -7.29 12.42
CA GLY A 156 -2.74 -6.64 12.84
C GLY A 156 -2.04 -7.45 13.93
N THR A 157 -0.78 -7.80 13.70
CA THR A 157 0.08 -8.49 14.66
C THR A 157 1.28 -7.59 14.95
N ALA A 158 1.61 -7.39 16.23
CA ALA A 158 2.78 -6.62 16.64
C ALA A 158 3.50 -7.36 17.77
N ALA A 159 4.82 -7.17 17.84
CA ALA A 159 5.64 -7.70 18.93
C ALA A 159 5.37 -6.93 20.23
N ASP A 160 5.76 -5.64 20.27
CA ASP A 160 5.60 -4.79 21.47
C ASP A 160 4.60 -3.64 21.25
N GLY A 161 4.32 -3.28 19.98
CA GLY A 161 3.39 -2.23 19.60
C GLY A 161 1.92 -2.66 19.59
N SER A 162 1.05 -1.80 19.05
CA SER A 162 -0.36 -2.12 18.85
C SER A 162 -0.55 -3.09 17.68
N GLY A 163 -1.33 -4.16 17.85
CA GLY A 163 -1.73 -4.99 16.71
C GLY A 163 -2.42 -4.15 15.63
N ILE A 164 -3.46 -3.40 16.02
CA ILE A 164 -4.18 -2.44 15.17
C ILE A 164 -4.30 -1.12 15.94
N ALA A 165 -3.95 -0.01 15.29
CA ALA A 165 -4.14 1.35 15.80
C ALA A 165 -5.03 2.15 14.83
N VAL A 166 -6.07 2.79 15.36
CA VAL A 166 -7.03 3.60 14.58
C VAL A 166 -7.10 5.00 15.18
N ASN A 167 -6.86 6.02 14.36
CA ASN A 167 -6.85 7.44 14.73
C ASN A 167 -7.70 8.26 13.72
N GLY A 168 -8.21 9.42 14.13
CA GLY A 168 -9.03 10.31 13.31
C GLY A 168 -8.86 11.78 13.65
#